data_AF-A0A142XAX3-F1
#
_entry.id   AF-A0A142XAX3-F1
#
_cell.length_a   1.000
_cell.length_b   1.000
_cell.length_c   1.000
_cell.angle_alpha   90.00
_cell.angle_beta   90.00
_cell.angle_gamma   90.00
#
_symmetry.space_group_name_H-M   'P 1'
#
loop_
_entity.id
_entity.type
_entity.pdbx_description
1 polymer ?
#
loop_
_entity_poly.entity_id
_entity_poly.type
_entity_poly.pdbx_seq_one_letter_code
_entity_poly.pdbx_strand_id
1 'polypeptide(L)'
;MNTLIFCALLGAQPTTPVIKFDTLTPDQAARFADHNVTIRFTVGDAPAYTWPVNGQLRTICGPVMRDGDDQERTVSLIGDRTRKTREGKTHTVRGMLRVVHHEAVTINGVRVEAWADIRFEER
;
A
#
# COMPACT_ATOMS: atom_id res chain seq x y z
N MET A 1 14.26 11.60 -56.22
CA MET A 1 13.25 10.69 -55.63
C MET A 1 13.79 10.29 -54.26
N ASN A 2 13.46 11.05 -53.21
CA ASN A 2 14.01 10.83 -51.87
C ASN A 2 13.02 10.00 -51.05
N THR A 3 13.40 8.76 -50.76
CA THR A 3 12.67 7.87 -49.86
C THR A 3 13.00 8.26 -48.41
N LEU A 4 12.05 8.90 -47.74
CA LEU A 4 12.08 9.06 -46.28
C LEU A 4 11.65 7.74 -45.65
N ILE A 5 12.60 7.03 -45.04
CA ILE A 5 12.31 5.88 -44.19
C ILE A 5 11.78 6.41 -42.85
N PHE A 6 10.49 6.24 -42.62
CA PHE A 6 9.87 6.43 -41.30
C PHE A 6 10.24 5.24 -40.41
N CYS A 7 11.25 5.40 -39.56
CA CYS A 7 11.48 4.49 -38.44
C CYS A 7 10.37 4.73 -37.41
N ALA A 8 9.39 3.82 -37.37
CA ALA A 8 8.42 3.74 -36.30
C ALA A 8 9.12 3.28 -35.02
N LEU A 9 9.46 4.22 -34.13
CA LEU A 9 9.80 3.94 -32.74
C LEU A 9 8.55 3.35 -32.08
N LEU A 10 8.55 2.04 -31.87
CA LEU A 10 7.65 1.33 -30.97
C LEU A 10 7.76 1.97 -29.59
N GLY A 11 6.84 2.89 -29.28
CA GLY A 11 6.71 3.47 -27.95
C GLY A 11 6.33 2.38 -26.96
N ALA A 12 7.32 1.86 -26.24
CA ALA A 12 7.06 1.12 -25.00
C ALA A 12 6.24 2.06 -24.11
N GLN A 13 4.98 1.70 -23.82
CA GLN A 13 4.20 2.48 -22.88
C GLN A 13 4.97 2.54 -21.56
N PRO A 14 5.15 3.73 -20.95
CA PRO A 14 5.80 3.81 -19.66
C PRO A 14 5.01 2.95 -18.67
N THR A 15 5.63 1.87 -18.21
CA THR A 15 5.04 1.02 -17.20
C THR A 15 4.93 1.83 -15.92
N THR A 16 3.72 1.98 -15.39
CA THR A 16 3.55 2.61 -14.08
C THR A 16 4.42 1.86 -13.08
N PRO A 17 5.35 2.54 -12.37
CA PRO A 17 6.27 1.86 -11.49
C PRO A 17 5.51 1.13 -10.38
N VAL A 18 5.91 -0.10 -10.09
CA VAL A 18 5.39 -0.88 -8.96
C VAL A 18 6.19 -0.55 -7.72
N ILE A 19 5.55 0.07 -6.75
CA ILE A 19 6.17 0.48 -5.49
C ILE A 19 6.25 -0.73 -4.56
N LYS A 20 7.45 -1.02 -4.03
CA LYS A 20 7.62 -2.03 -2.99
C LYS A 20 7.11 -1.46 -1.66
N PHE A 21 5.94 -1.90 -1.22
CA PHE A 21 5.26 -1.34 -0.07
C PHE A 21 5.89 -1.78 1.26
N ASP A 22 6.43 -3.00 1.32
CA ASP A 22 7.01 -3.60 2.54
C ASP A 22 8.15 -2.76 3.15
N THR A 23 8.77 -1.90 2.34
CA THR A 23 9.93 -1.08 2.73
C THR A 23 9.65 0.41 2.69
N LEU A 24 8.41 0.81 2.44
CA LEU A 24 8.06 2.22 2.27
C LEU A 24 8.19 2.95 3.61
N THR A 25 8.89 4.07 3.66
CA THR A 25 8.89 4.96 4.82
C THR A 25 7.77 6.01 4.70
N PRO A 26 7.36 6.68 5.78
CA PRO A 26 6.37 7.76 5.71
C PRO A 26 6.77 8.86 4.73
N ASP A 27 8.02 9.31 4.75
CA ASP A 27 8.52 10.34 3.82
C ASP A 27 8.47 9.91 2.36
N GLN A 28 8.73 8.63 2.09
CA GLN A 28 8.60 8.07 0.73
C GLN A 28 7.13 7.98 0.33
N ALA A 29 6.27 7.51 1.23
CA ALA A 29 4.83 7.39 1.00
C ALA A 29 4.17 8.76 0.74
N ALA A 30 4.58 9.79 1.48
CA ALA A 30 4.08 11.15 1.33
C ALA A 30 4.29 11.73 -0.07
N ARG A 31 5.35 11.30 -0.78
CA ARG A 31 5.60 11.71 -2.19
C ARG A 31 4.57 11.15 -3.17
N PHE A 32 3.86 10.10 -2.77
CA PHE A 32 2.81 9.44 -3.55
C PHE A 32 1.42 9.68 -2.98
N ALA A 33 1.30 10.51 -1.95
CA ALA A 33 0.00 10.88 -1.39
C ALA A 33 -0.92 11.39 -2.51
N ASP A 34 -2.18 10.97 -2.47
CA ASP A 34 -3.23 11.31 -3.43
C ASP A 34 -3.01 10.86 -4.89
N HIS A 35 -1.95 10.09 -5.16
CA HIS A 35 -1.74 9.46 -6.46
C HIS A 35 -2.30 8.03 -6.48
N ASN A 36 -2.87 7.65 -7.62
CA ASN A 36 -3.26 6.26 -7.87
C ASN A 36 -2.01 5.46 -8.31
N VAL A 37 -1.44 4.72 -7.37
CA VAL A 37 -0.20 3.95 -7.53
C VAL A 37 -0.45 2.45 -7.55
N THR A 38 0.49 1.70 -8.12
CA THR A 38 0.53 0.24 -7.98
C THR A 38 1.54 -0.12 -6.91
N ILE A 39 1.13 -0.87 -5.91
CA ILE A 39 2.01 -1.41 -4.88
C ILE A 39 2.18 -2.91 -5.03
N ARG A 40 3.30 -3.43 -4.53
CA ARG A 40 3.52 -4.85 -4.28
C ARG A 40 3.92 -5.04 -2.82
N PHE A 41 3.31 -6.02 -2.17
CA PHE A 41 3.59 -6.37 -0.78
C PHE A 41 3.41 -7.87 -0.51
N THR A 42 4.04 -8.38 0.53
CA THR A 42 3.89 -9.76 1.01
C THR A 42 3.21 -9.76 2.37
N VAL A 43 2.06 -10.41 2.47
CA VAL A 43 1.23 -10.46 3.69
C VAL A 43 2.04 -10.95 4.88
N GLY A 44 1.94 -10.20 5.98
CA GLY A 44 2.56 -10.49 7.26
C GLY A 44 1.96 -11.68 8.00
N ASP A 45 2.48 -11.89 9.20
CA ASP A 45 2.01 -12.88 10.18
C ASP A 45 0.67 -12.49 10.82
N ALA A 46 0.37 -11.19 10.89
CA ALA A 46 -0.92 -10.69 11.33
C ALA A 46 -2.06 -11.19 10.40
N PRO A 47 -3.08 -11.85 10.95
CA PRO A 47 -4.14 -12.44 10.15
C PRO A 47 -4.97 -11.37 9.45
N ALA A 48 -5.27 -11.61 8.17
CA ALA A 48 -6.20 -10.77 7.43
C ALA A 48 -7.63 -10.96 7.95
N TYR A 49 -8.38 -9.87 8.04
CA TYR A 49 -9.78 -9.87 8.47
C TYR A 49 -10.64 -9.01 7.54
N THR A 50 -11.96 -9.11 7.66
CA THR A 50 -12.87 -8.24 6.92
C THR A 50 -13.41 -7.11 7.80
N TRP A 51 -13.55 -5.93 7.21
CA TRP A 51 -14.13 -4.77 7.87
C TRP A 51 -14.91 -3.91 6.87
N PRO A 52 -16.10 -3.41 7.22
CA PRO A 52 -16.81 -2.45 6.38
C PRO A 52 -16.11 -1.09 6.43
N VAL A 53 -15.62 -0.61 5.28
CA VAL A 53 -15.03 0.73 5.12
C VAL A 53 -15.95 1.53 4.20
N ASN A 54 -16.55 2.60 4.72
CA ASN A 54 -17.52 3.44 3.98
C ASN A 54 -18.66 2.62 3.33
N GLY A 55 -19.19 1.62 4.04
CA GLY A 55 -20.26 0.75 3.55
C GLY A 55 -19.83 -0.34 2.56
N GLN A 56 -18.55 -0.40 2.18
CA GLN A 56 -18.00 -1.44 1.32
C GLN A 56 -17.25 -2.48 2.16
N LEU A 57 -17.56 -3.77 1.99
CA LEU A 57 -16.80 -4.84 2.62
C LEU A 57 -15.37 -4.87 2.05
N ARG A 58 -14.38 -4.81 2.94
CA ARG A 58 -12.96 -4.82 2.56
C ARG A 58 -12.19 -5.84 3.39
N THR A 59 -11.12 -6.38 2.82
CA THR A 59 -10.13 -7.17 3.55
C THR A 59 -9.02 -6.25 4.03
N ILE A 60 -8.76 -6.26 5.33
CA ILE A 60 -7.68 -5.52 5.97
C ILE A 60 -6.53 -6.48 6.22
N CYS A 61 -5.34 -6.08 5.79
CA CYS A 61 -4.10 -6.83 5.97
C CYS A 61 -2.91 -5.87 5.94
N GLY A 62 -1.70 -6.37 6.17
CA GLY A 62 -0.48 -5.59 6.05
C GLY A 62 0.69 -6.47 5.61
N PRO A 63 1.85 -5.88 5.28
CA PRO A 63 3.07 -6.62 5.07
C PRO A 63 3.64 -7.15 6.39
N VAL A 64 4.65 -8.01 6.29
CA VAL A 64 5.48 -8.39 7.46
C VAL A 64 6.08 -7.12 8.07
N MET A 65 5.95 -6.96 9.39
CA MET A 65 6.65 -5.89 10.12
C MET A 65 8.15 -6.10 9.97
N ARG A 66 8.87 -5.03 9.64
CA ARG A 66 10.30 -5.11 9.47
C ARG A 66 10.98 -4.83 10.81
N ASP A 67 11.91 -5.70 11.17
CA ASP A 67 12.73 -5.51 12.36
C ASP A 67 13.42 -4.14 12.34
N GLY A 68 13.14 -3.34 13.37
CA GLY A 68 13.80 -2.07 13.62
C GLY A 68 13.27 -0.86 12.83
N ASP A 69 12.09 -0.93 12.19
CA ASP A 69 11.45 0.27 11.62
C ASP A 69 10.16 0.73 12.32
N ASP A 70 9.60 -0.08 13.23
CA ASP A 70 8.36 0.16 14.00
C ASP A 70 7.21 0.76 13.16
N GLN A 71 7.22 0.53 11.85
CA GLN A 71 6.37 1.25 10.91
C GLN A 71 5.15 0.41 10.54
N GLU A 72 4.00 0.83 11.02
CA GLU A 72 2.72 0.24 10.65
C GLU A 72 2.39 0.54 9.19
N ARG A 73 1.94 -0.50 8.47
CA ARG A 73 1.58 -0.44 7.06
C ARG A 73 0.30 -1.22 6.85
N THR A 74 -0.79 -0.52 6.57
CA THR A 74 -2.12 -1.13 6.41
C THR A 74 -2.56 -1.11 4.96
N VAL A 75 -3.12 -2.23 4.49
CA VAL A 75 -3.69 -2.41 3.15
C VAL A 75 -5.18 -2.75 3.29
N SER A 76 -6.01 -2.01 2.56
CA SER A 76 -7.45 -2.21 2.48
C SER A 76 -7.86 -2.64 1.06
N LEU A 77 -8.16 -3.93 0.89
CA LEU A 77 -8.52 -4.56 -0.38
C LEU A 77 -10.04 -4.66 -0.55
N ILE A 78 -10.54 -4.47 -1.76
CA ILE A 78 -11.96 -4.56 -2.10
C ILE A 78 -12.45 -6.02 -2.01
N GLY A 79 -13.52 -6.23 -1.25
CA GLY A 79 -14.20 -7.51 -1.07
C GLY A 79 -13.58 -8.39 0.02
N ASP A 80 -14.19 -9.57 0.22
CA ASP A 80 -13.62 -10.62 1.06
C ASP A 80 -12.56 -11.41 0.29
N ARG A 81 -11.31 -11.27 0.72
CA ARG A 81 -10.10 -11.92 0.19
C ARG A 81 -9.37 -12.68 1.28
N THR A 82 -9.93 -12.85 2.48
CA THR A 82 -9.27 -13.48 3.64
C THR A 82 -8.68 -14.86 3.32
N ARG A 83 -9.34 -15.66 2.48
CA ARG A 83 -8.82 -16.96 2.04
C ARG A 83 -7.58 -16.87 1.15
N LYS A 84 -7.41 -15.76 0.42
CA LYS A 84 -6.31 -15.51 -0.53
C LYS A 84 -5.19 -14.66 0.08
N THR A 85 -5.51 -13.88 1.11
CA THR A 85 -4.60 -12.98 1.81
C THR A 85 -4.13 -13.65 3.10
N ARG A 86 -3.20 -14.59 2.94
CA ARG A 86 -2.58 -15.36 4.03
C ARG A 86 -1.10 -15.01 4.12
N GLU A 87 -0.49 -15.22 5.27
CA GLU A 87 0.95 -15.04 5.50
C GLU A 87 1.80 -15.59 4.33
N GLY A 88 2.78 -14.79 3.92
CA GLY A 88 3.69 -15.12 2.82
C GLY A 88 3.09 -14.99 1.41
N LYS A 89 1.80 -14.68 1.26
CA LYS A 89 1.21 -14.39 -0.05
C LYS A 89 1.56 -12.99 -0.51
N THR A 90 2.03 -12.88 -1.74
CA THR A 90 2.31 -11.58 -2.38
C THR A 90 1.10 -11.09 -3.16
N HIS A 91 0.79 -9.81 -3.01
CA HIS A 91 -0.21 -9.10 -3.79
C HIS A 91 0.43 -7.95 -4.56
N THR A 92 -0.06 -7.71 -5.77
CA THR A 92 0.20 -6.50 -6.54
C THR A 92 -1.15 -5.85 -6.81
N VAL A 93 -1.38 -4.65 -6.28
CA VAL A 93 -2.69 -3.99 -6.29
C VAL A 93 -2.54 -2.51 -6.60
N ARG A 94 -3.58 -1.92 -7.20
CA ARG A 94 -3.62 -0.51 -7.57
C ARG A 94 -4.60 0.24 -6.69
N GLY A 95 -4.24 1.46 -6.29
CA GLY A 95 -4.99 2.21 -5.31
C GLY A 95 -4.26 3.45 -4.84
N MET A 96 -4.71 4.01 -3.73
CA MET A 96 -4.20 5.27 -3.20
C MET A 96 -3.42 5.06 -1.92
N LEU A 97 -2.26 5.72 -1.82
CA LEU A 97 -1.47 5.80 -0.59
C LEU A 97 -1.86 7.02 0.23
N ARG A 98 -1.82 6.87 1.55
CA ARG A 98 -1.99 7.94 2.54
C ARG A 98 -1.03 7.71 3.69
N VAL A 99 -0.48 8.80 4.22
CA VAL A 99 0.20 8.80 5.51
C VAL A 99 -0.76 9.39 6.52
N VAL A 100 -1.05 8.66 7.59
CA VAL A 100 -1.92 9.10 8.68
C VAL A 100 -1.04 9.40 9.88
N HIS A 101 -1.09 10.63 10.37
CA HIS A 101 -0.39 11.05 11.57
C HIS A 101 -1.32 10.96 12.78
N HIS A 102 -0.90 10.21 13.78
CA HIS A 102 -1.59 10.04 15.04
C HIS A 102 -0.89 10.88 16.09
N GLU A 103 -1.64 11.76 16.74
CA GLU A 103 -1.13 12.51 17.89
C GLU A 103 -0.94 11.58 19.10
N ALA A 104 -0.04 11.95 20.00
CA ALA A 104 0.14 11.24 21.25
C ALA A 104 -1.16 11.28 22.07
N VAL A 105 -1.53 10.16 22.66
CA VAL A 105 -2.79 10.03 23.41
C VAL A 105 -2.59 9.19 24.67
N THR A 106 -3.34 9.49 25.72
CA THR A 106 -3.38 8.67 26.94
C THR A 106 -4.63 7.80 26.94
N ILE A 107 -4.45 6.47 27.03
CA ILE A 107 -5.53 5.49 27.09
C ILE A 107 -5.41 4.74 28.41
N ASN A 108 -6.41 4.85 29.28
CA ASN A 108 -6.42 4.19 30.60
C ASN A 108 -5.15 4.46 31.44
N GLY A 109 -4.62 5.69 31.39
CA GLY A 109 -3.42 6.10 32.13
C GLY A 109 -2.09 5.70 31.47
N VAL A 110 -2.11 4.98 30.34
CA VAL A 110 -0.92 4.65 29.55
C VAL A 110 -0.77 5.66 28.42
N ARG A 111 0.42 6.26 28.30
CA ARG A 111 0.76 7.16 27.20
C ARG A 111 1.18 6.36 25.97
N VAL A 112 0.47 6.57 24.87
CA VAL A 112 0.85 6.15 23.53
C VAL A 112 1.49 7.36 22.86
N GLU A 113 2.76 7.26 22.50
CA GLU A 113 3.46 8.34 21.78
C GLU A 113 2.89 8.52 20.39
N ALA A 114 3.10 9.70 19.80
CA ALA A 114 2.70 9.98 18.43
C ALA A 114 3.37 9.02 17.44
N TRP A 115 2.65 8.64 16.39
CA TRP A 115 3.16 7.74 15.34
C TRP A 115 2.54 8.06 13.98
N ALA A 116 3.12 7.49 12.93
CA ALA A 116 2.58 7.56 11.57
C ALA A 116 2.26 6.16 11.07
N ASP A 117 1.13 6.02 10.36
CA ASP A 117 0.72 4.80 9.66
C ASP A 117 0.71 5.08 8.15
N ILE A 118 1.21 4.13 7.37
CA ILE A 118 1.12 4.17 5.91
C ILE A 118 -0.06 3.29 5.48
N ARG A 119 -1.12 3.94 4.98
CA ARG A 119 -2.33 3.27 4.51
C ARG A 119 -2.37 3.20 2.99
N PHE A 120 -2.71 2.03 2.49
CA PHE A 120 -3.08 1.82 1.10
C PHE A 120 -4.55 1.39 0.99
N GLU A 121 -5.29 2.04 0.10
CA GLU A 121 -6.69 1.70 -0.20
C GLU A 121 -6.83 1.34 -1.68
N GLU A 122 -7.22 0.08 -1.98
CA GLU A 122 -7.48 -0.37 -3.35
C GLU A 122 -8.66 0.41 -3.95
N ARG A 123 -8.51 0.80 -5.23
CA ARG A 123 -9.47 1.58 -6.01
C ARG A 123 -9.84 0.87 -7.30
#